data_AF-A0A2D5ZTI0-F1
#
_entry.id   AF-A0A2D5ZTI0-F1
#
_cell.length_a   1.000
_cell.length_b   1.000
_cell.length_c   1.000
_cell.angle_alpha   90.00
_cell.angle_beta   90.00
_cell.angle_gamma   90.00
#
_symmetry.space_group_name_H-M   'P 1'
#
loop_
_entity.id
_entity.type
_entity.pdbx_description
1 polymer ?
#
loop_
_entity_poly.entity_id
_entity_poly.type
_entity_poly.pdbx_seq_one_letter_code
_entity_poly.pdbx_strand_id
1 'polypeptide(L)'
;MNTWVDIKVYPNKLDPSLMEPCKCKVGSTLHEWLIENVPAYYESEEPLFTVLINKQILLPTNWKNYQFKASDDVSIIVEPKEPATIAYAVIAVIAVGYAVYTANQIPDNYNSTTPDGSSIYDVNTQGNKPRLMGIIPEGAGRHKIYPDYLTMPRREYIDNEQWLYLMLSVGVGRYEILSNEMFIGNTPTTSYAGDIDIQVFEPGENVTGHEAFRNVYTSSEVGSTSGSTGIELKGRVTSTGGDNGSYEYSFAGDELIVHYVEWDAELGRPLRFKSVPPFSVGEVLSITGSLNGQNDGYFELLNKDSDGSQVNKVDGQFQDDPTWTSFVTESTSNATVIVEDGGGDGQFNGPFFACPAGEVTDKLWFDFRLPQGLGELDDDGNFLSRTVTVQIEYRAEGAQDWTAVDDEVFTNSTNDELGRTVPVTLPSKIRPEVRVKRGTAATDDTRIYDDIFWTALKAELNSATSYDGLTTIAIKIRGTNALAGTAENKFNVIGTRILPVYENGAWSAPRPTTDIAPFFAHVL
;
A
#
# COMPACT_ATOMS: atom_id res chain seq x y z
N MET A 1 -13.17 -24.13 53.07
CA MET A 1 -13.00 -22.83 52.38
C MET A 1 -12.55 -23.14 50.97
N ASN A 2 -13.11 -22.48 49.95
CA ASN A 2 -12.66 -22.67 48.57
C ASN A 2 -11.22 -22.12 48.48
N THR A 3 -10.25 -22.97 48.12
CA THR A 3 -8.81 -22.61 48.10
C THR A 3 -8.34 -22.17 46.73
N TRP A 4 -9.24 -22.14 45.74
CA TRP A 4 -8.95 -21.88 44.34
C TRP A 4 -9.90 -20.82 43.78
N VAL A 5 -9.40 -20.03 42.83
CA VAL A 5 -10.14 -19.04 42.04
C VAL A 5 -10.08 -19.48 40.58
N ASP A 6 -11.21 -19.40 39.87
CA ASP A 6 -11.29 -19.74 38.45
C ASP A 6 -10.91 -18.51 37.60
N ILE A 7 -10.05 -18.71 36.61
CA ILE A 7 -9.61 -17.71 35.65
C ILE A 7 -10.07 -18.15 34.27
N LYS A 8 -10.74 -17.27 33.52
CA LYS A 8 -11.18 -17.54 32.15
C LYS A 8 -10.34 -16.72 31.18
N VAL A 9 -9.59 -17.39 30.30
CA VAL A 9 -8.77 -16.72 29.29
C VAL A 9 -9.50 -16.78 27.95
N TYR A 10 -9.77 -15.62 27.38
CA TYR A 10 -10.46 -15.45 26.11
C TYR A 10 -9.46 -14.98 25.04
N PRO A 11 -9.41 -15.62 23.86
CA PRO A 11 -8.53 -15.21 22.78
C PRO A 11 -8.98 -13.91 22.11
N ASN A 12 -10.25 -13.52 22.27
CA ASN A 12 -10.82 -12.27 21.76
C ASN A 12 -12.14 -11.94 22.48
N LYS A 13 -12.74 -10.78 22.17
CA LYS A 13 -14.04 -10.34 22.71
C LYS A 13 -15.27 -10.83 21.92
N LEU A 14 -15.05 -11.42 20.75
CA LEU A 14 -16.10 -11.70 19.75
C LEU A 14 -16.82 -13.02 20.04
N ASP A 15 -16.09 -14.03 20.51
CA ASP A 15 -16.65 -15.34 20.81
C ASP A 15 -16.40 -15.76 22.28
N PRO A 16 -17.36 -15.52 23.19
CA PRO A 16 -17.24 -15.89 24.59
C PRO A 16 -17.37 -17.41 24.83
N SER A 17 -17.62 -18.22 23.80
CA SER A 17 -17.62 -19.69 23.91
C SER A 17 -16.22 -20.29 23.82
N LEU A 18 -15.28 -19.58 23.18
CA LEU A 18 -13.86 -19.93 23.12
C LEU A 18 -13.15 -19.38 24.36
N MET A 19 -13.05 -20.20 25.42
CA MET A 19 -12.31 -19.84 26.63
C MET A 19 -11.46 -20.98 27.13
N GLU A 20 -10.26 -20.67 27.62
CA GLU A 20 -9.42 -21.58 28.37
C GLU A 20 -9.71 -21.40 29.88
N PRO A 21 -10.22 -22.44 30.57
CA PRO A 21 -10.42 -22.39 32.01
C PRO A 21 -9.12 -22.72 32.75
N CYS A 22 -8.62 -21.75 33.51
CA CYS A 22 -7.45 -21.90 34.37
C CYS A 22 -7.83 -21.73 35.85
N LYS A 23 -6.89 -22.04 36.76
CA LYS A 23 -7.08 -21.88 38.21
C LYS A 23 -5.86 -21.25 38.87
N CYS A 24 -6.09 -20.50 39.93
CA CYS A 24 -5.04 -19.97 40.81
C CYS A 24 -5.40 -20.16 42.29
N LYS A 25 -4.39 -20.13 43.17
CA LYS A 25 -4.61 -20.22 44.61
C LYS A 25 -5.16 -18.90 45.13
N VAL A 26 -6.10 -18.98 46.07
CA VAL A 26 -6.58 -17.79 46.79
C VAL A 26 -5.41 -17.14 47.52
N GLY A 27 -5.26 -15.82 47.36
CA GLY A 27 -4.16 -15.04 47.91
C GLY A 27 -3.00 -14.78 46.96
N SER A 28 -2.90 -15.51 45.84
CA SER A 28 -1.93 -15.22 44.77
C SER A 28 -2.31 -13.94 44.03
N THR A 29 -1.30 -13.25 43.49
CA THR A 29 -1.50 -12.09 42.61
C THR A 29 -1.60 -12.50 41.14
N LEU A 30 -2.13 -11.62 40.29
CA LEU A 30 -2.18 -11.87 38.85
C LEU A 30 -0.77 -12.02 38.26
N HIS A 31 0.17 -11.17 38.70
CA HIS A 31 1.54 -11.19 38.20
C HIS A 31 2.27 -12.51 38.53
N GLU A 32 2.14 -13.00 39.77
CA GLU A 32 2.69 -14.31 40.16
C GLU A 32 2.09 -15.44 39.33
N TRP A 33 0.77 -15.42 39.12
CA TRP A 33 0.10 -16.42 38.31
C TRP A 33 0.57 -16.42 36.84
N LEU A 34 0.75 -15.23 36.24
CA LEU A 34 1.24 -15.08 34.87
C LEU A 34 2.68 -15.61 34.71
N ILE A 35 3.59 -15.29 35.65
CA ILE A 35 4.96 -15.81 35.63
C ILE A 35 4.97 -17.34 35.72
N GLU A 36 4.12 -17.91 36.58
CA GLU A 36 4.10 -19.36 36.81
C GLU A 36 3.48 -20.15 35.64
N ASN A 37 2.47 -19.59 34.96
CA ASN A 37 1.62 -20.34 34.03
C ASN A 37 1.79 -19.94 32.55
N VAL A 38 2.46 -18.82 32.26
CA VAL A 38 2.62 -18.31 30.89
C VAL A 38 4.12 -18.19 30.54
N PRO A 39 4.72 -19.21 29.88
CA PRO A 39 6.18 -19.27 29.66
C PRO A 39 6.78 -18.09 28.88
N ALA A 40 5.97 -17.43 28.04
CA ALA A 40 6.38 -16.27 27.24
C ALA A 40 5.97 -14.93 27.86
N TYR A 41 5.47 -14.91 29.10
CA TYR A 41 5.07 -13.68 29.76
C TYR A 41 6.28 -12.81 30.09
N TYR A 42 6.17 -11.54 29.72
CA TYR A 42 7.08 -10.48 30.14
C TYR A 42 6.23 -9.26 30.56
N GLU A 43 6.80 -8.43 31.43
CA GLU A 43 6.15 -7.17 31.80
C GLU A 43 6.28 -6.17 30.65
N SER A 44 5.13 -5.71 30.13
CA SER A 44 5.03 -4.64 29.15
C SER A 44 4.31 -3.46 29.79
N GLU A 45 4.74 -2.22 29.49
CA GLU A 45 3.98 -1.02 29.83
C GLU A 45 2.58 -1.03 29.16
N GLU A 46 2.49 -1.71 28.01
CA GLU A 46 1.26 -1.90 27.24
C GLU A 46 0.97 -3.39 27.05
N PRO A 47 0.23 -4.03 27.96
CA PRO A 47 -0.08 -5.44 27.83
C PRO A 47 -1.15 -5.68 26.76
N LEU A 48 -0.88 -6.61 25.84
CA LEU A 48 -1.76 -7.09 24.76
C LEU A 48 -2.96 -7.91 25.25
N PHE A 49 -3.39 -7.69 26.49
CA PHE A 49 -4.57 -8.27 27.09
C PHE A 49 -5.12 -7.36 28.18
N THR A 50 -6.40 -7.51 28.46
CA THR A 50 -7.11 -6.81 29.54
C THR A 50 -7.61 -7.82 30.55
N VAL A 51 -7.43 -7.50 31.82
CA VAL A 51 -7.90 -8.33 32.93
C VAL A 51 -9.09 -7.67 33.60
N LEU A 52 -10.16 -8.44 33.76
CA LEU A 52 -11.37 -8.06 34.46
C LEU A 52 -11.49 -8.87 35.74
N ILE A 53 -11.72 -8.20 36.86
CA ILE A 53 -12.10 -8.81 38.14
C ILE A 53 -13.52 -8.36 38.45
N ASN A 54 -14.46 -9.30 38.55
CA ASN A 54 -15.88 -9.00 38.76
C ASN A 54 -16.41 -7.98 37.74
N LYS A 55 -16.00 -8.13 36.46
CA LYS A 55 -16.30 -7.26 35.32
C LYS A 55 -15.71 -5.83 35.37
N GLN A 56 -14.80 -5.55 36.30
CA GLN A 56 -14.07 -4.28 36.36
C GLN A 56 -12.62 -4.47 35.92
N ILE A 57 -12.08 -3.51 35.16
CA ILE A 57 -10.69 -3.57 34.67
C ILE A 57 -9.71 -3.50 35.85
N LEU A 58 -8.80 -4.47 35.92
CA LEU A 58 -7.64 -4.43 36.78
C LEU A 58 -6.46 -3.81 36.03
N LEU A 59 -6.16 -2.55 36.35
CA LEU A 59 -5.05 -1.82 35.73
C LEU A 59 -3.70 -2.53 35.93
N PRO A 60 -2.78 -2.45 34.95
CA PRO A 60 -1.45 -3.09 35.03
C PRO A 60 -0.67 -2.77 36.31
N THR A 61 -0.79 -1.53 36.81
CA THR A 61 -0.17 -1.07 38.06
C THR A 61 -0.59 -1.86 39.29
N ASN A 62 -1.73 -2.56 39.24
CA ASN A 62 -2.29 -3.33 40.34
C ASN A 62 -2.03 -4.84 40.22
N TRP A 63 -1.40 -5.32 39.15
CA TRP A 63 -1.20 -6.75 38.91
C TRP A 63 -0.30 -7.44 39.94
N LYS A 64 0.62 -6.68 40.53
CA LYS A 64 1.52 -7.12 41.61
C LYS A 64 0.91 -6.99 43.01
N ASN A 65 -0.17 -6.24 43.15
CA ASN A 65 -0.71 -5.84 44.46
C ASN A 65 -2.06 -6.46 44.77
N TYR A 66 -2.87 -6.74 43.74
CA TYR A 66 -4.19 -7.31 43.92
C TYR A 66 -4.10 -8.81 44.19
N GLN A 67 -4.53 -9.23 45.39
CA GLN A 67 -4.61 -10.63 45.78
C GLN A 67 -5.99 -11.20 45.46
N PHE A 68 -6.04 -12.31 44.72
CA PHE A 68 -7.28 -12.97 44.34
C PHE A 68 -8.02 -13.53 45.54
N LYS A 69 -9.34 -13.29 45.59
CA LYS A 69 -10.25 -13.79 46.61
C LYS A 69 -11.04 -14.98 46.07
N ALA A 70 -11.46 -15.86 46.97
CA ALA A 70 -12.23 -17.07 46.63
C ALA A 70 -13.56 -16.82 45.88
N SER A 71 -14.05 -15.58 45.85
CA SER A 71 -15.29 -15.17 45.17
C SER A 71 -15.07 -14.35 43.91
N ASP A 72 -13.81 -14.13 43.50
CA ASP A 72 -13.52 -13.30 42.32
C ASP A 72 -13.84 -14.06 41.03
N ASP A 73 -14.51 -13.38 40.10
CA ASP A 73 -14.65 -13.81 38.70
C ASP A 73 -13.56 -13.12 37.87
N VAL A 74 -12.56 -13.89 37.46
CA VAL A 74 -11.39 -13.37 36.74
C VAL A 74 -11.50 -13.71 35.26
N SER A 75 -11.47 -12.69 34.41
CA SER A 75 -11.45 -12.86 32.94
C SER A 75 -10.24 -12.14 32.35
N ILE A 76 -9.45 -12.85 31.55
CA ILE A 76 -8.33 -12.30 30.79
C ILE A 76 -8.73 -12.33 29.33
N ILE A 77 -8.65 -11.19 28.64
CA ILE A 77 -9.08 -11.06 27.25
C ILE A 77 -7.91 -10.56 26.44
N VAL A 78 -7.42 -11.35 25.48
CA VAL A 78 -6.36 -10.94 24.56
C VAL A 78 -6.92 -9.93 23.56
N GLU A 79 -6.23 -8.80 23.40
CA GLU A 79 -6.61 -7.76 22.46
C GLU A 79 -5.38 -6.99 21.96
N PRO A 80 -5.33 -6.62 20.67
CA PRO A 80 -4.33 -5.68 20.19
C PRO A 80 -4.58 -4.32 20.84
N LYS A 81 -3.54 -3.69 21.38
CA LYS A 81 -3.59 -2.31 21.90
C LYS A 81 -2.67 -1.44 21.06
N GLU A 82 -3.16 -0.27 20.66
CA GLU A 82 -2.35 0.77 20.01
C GLU A 82 -1.53 1.57 21.04
N PRO A 83 -0.37 2.16 20.68
CA PRO A 83 0.59 2.79 21.59
C PRO A 83 0.15 4.06 22.34
N ALA A 84 -1.15 4.40 22.36
CA ALA A 84 -1.60 5.72 22.80
C ALA A 84 -2.93 5.78 23.58
N THR A 85 -3.45 4.67 24.14
CA THR A 85 -4.75 4.74 24.82
C THR A 85 -4.84 3.96 26.14
N ILE A 86 -4.26 4.52 27.23
CA ILE A 86 -4.72 4.17 28.58
C ILE A 86 -5.96 5.03 28.89
N ALA A 87 -7.11 4.64 28.32
CA ALA A 87 -8.40 5.26 28.64
C ALA A 87 -9.00 4.61 29.89
N TYR A 88 -9.25 5.41 30.92
CA TYR A 88 -10.09 5.06 32.07
C TYR A 88 -11.52 4.78 31.58
N ALA A 89 -11.86 3.53 31.25
CA ALA A 89 -13.19 3.14 30.82
C ALA A 89 -14.10 2.81 32.03
N VAL A 90 -14.93 3.77 32.42
CA VAL A 90 -16.21 3.51 33.10
C VAL A 90 -17.22 3.11 32.02
N ILE A 91 -17.71 1.87 32.07
CA ILE A 91 -18.70 1.36 31.11
C ILE A 91 -20.05 2.07 31.32
N ALA A 92 -20.54 2.73 30.28
CA ALA A 92 -21.96 3.02 30.09
C ALA A 92 -22.39 2.52 28.70
N VAL A 93 -23.50 1.80 28.69
CA VAL A 93 -24.09 1.02 27.60
C VAL A 93 -24.71 1.94 26.53
N ILE A 94 -24.72 1.44 25.28
CA ILE A 94 -25.57 1.79 24.11
C ILE A 94 -24.86 2.58 22.99
N ALA A 95 -24.44 1.85 21.95
CA ALA A 95 -24.85 2.09 20.56
C ALA A 95 -24.45 0.90 19.66
N VAL A 96 -25.41 0.03 19.36
CA VAL A 96 -25.31 -1.16 18.49
C VAL A 96 -25.25 -0.80 16.98
N GLY A 97 -24.82 0.41 16.60
CA GLY A 97 -25.02 0.93 15.24
C GLY A 97 -23.81 0.97 14.30
N TYR A 98 -22.59 1.14 14.84
CA TYR A 98 -21.45 1.58 14.00
C TYR A 98 -20.39 0.49 13.75
N ALA A 99 -20.36 -0.57 14.56
CA ALA A 99 -19.38 -1.66 14.41
C ALA A 99 -19.73 -2.68 13.30
N VAL A 100 -20.98 -2.68 12.79
CA VAL A 100 -21.40 -3.62 11.73
C VAL A 100 -21.06 -3.09 10.32
N TYR A 101 -20.85 -1.78 10.16
CA TYR A 101 -20.51 -1.22 8.84
C TYR A 101 -19.02 -1.34 8.51
N THR A 102 -18.13 -1.23 9.50
CA THR A 102 -16.68 -1.33 9.29
C THR A 102 -16.14 -2.76 9.41
N ALA A 103 -16.87 -3.69 10.05
CA ALA A 103 -16.52 -5.12 10.06
C ALA A 103 -16.88 -5.86 8.75
N ASN A 104 -17.76 -5.31 7.92
CA ASN A 104 -18.18 -5.90 6.64
C ASN A 104 -17.30 -5.49 5.43
N GLN A 105 -16.20 -4.76 5.66
CA GLN A 105 -15.27 -4.31 4.62
C GLN A 105 -13.81 -4.64 4.96
N ILE A 106 -13.58 -5.59 5.87
CA ILE A 106 -12.27 -6.24 6.01
C ILE A 106 -12.34 -7.52 5.17
N PRO A 107 -11.53 -7.66 4.11
CA PRO A 107 -11.40 -8.93 3.42
C PRO A 107 -11.00 -10.02 4.42
N ASP A 108 -11.91 -10.95 4.63
CA ASP A 108 -11.80 -12.04 5.59
C ASP A 108 -10.82 -13.10 5.05
N ASN A 109 -9.51 -12.82 5.15
CA ASN A 109 -8.45 -13.78 4.83
C ASN A 109 -7.70 -14.29 6.07
N TYR A 110 -8.20 -14.02 7.28
CA TYR A 110 -7.53 -14.39 8.54
C TYR A 110 -8.00 -15.74 9.14
N ASN A 111 -8.71 -16.56 8.35
CA ASN A 111 -9.38 -17.76 8.84
C ASN A 111 -8.60 -19.08 8.58
N SER A 112 -7.27 -19.08 8.75
CA SER A 112 -6.46 -20.32 8.79
C SER A 112 -5.06 -20.08 9.38
N THR A 113 -4.95 -19.91 10.70
CA THR A 113 -3.66 -19.87 11.41
C THR A 113 -3.52 -20.91 12.52
N THR A 114 -4.42 -21.91 12.58
CA THR A 114 -4.08 -23.19 13.22
C THR A 114 -3.23 -24.01 12.25
N PRO A 115 -2.00 -24.44 12.61
CA PRO A 115 -1.16 -25.27 11.76
C PRO A 115 -1.67 -26.71 11.77
N ASP A 116 -2.84 -26.93 11.17
CA ASP A 116 -3.20 -28.24 10.68
C ASP A 116 -2.59 -28.38 9.28
N GLY A 117 -1.82 -29.44 9.07
CA GLY A 117 -1.35 -29.79 7.73
C GLY A 117 -2.54 -29.78 6.78
N SER A 118 -2.46 -28.99 5.71
CA SER A 118 -3.56 -28.86 4.75
C SER A 118 -4.05 -30.25 4.36
N SER A 119 -5.34 -30.52 4.56
CA SER A 119 -5.93 -31.80 4.18
C SER A 119 -5.59 -32.08 2.72
N ILE A 120 -4.97 -33.23 2.47
CA ILE A 120 -4.60 -33.72 1.12
C ILE A 120 -5.83 -33.85 0.21
N TYR A 121 -7.04 -33.77 0.77
CA TYR A 121 -8.34 -33.87 0.10
C TYR A 121 -9.02 -32.53 -0.16
N ASP A 122 -8.38 -31.39 0.14
CA ASP A 122 -8.99 -30.09 -0.07
C ASP A 122 -8.85 -29.66 -1.54
N VAL A 123 -9.78 -30.15 -2.37
CA VAL A 123 -9.81 -30.05 -3.85
C VAL A 123 -9.80 -28.59 -4.35
N ASN A 124 -10.16 -27.62 -3.50
CA ASN A 124 -10.17 -26.19 -3.83
C ASN A 124 -8.83 -25.46 -3.57
N THR A 125 -7.80 -26.14 -3.06
CA THR A 125 -6.50 -25.53 -2.68
C THR A 125 -5.44 -25.58 -3.80
N GLN A 126 -5.87 -25.63 -5.06
CA GLN A 126 -4.96 -25.71 -6.20
C GLN A 126 -4.55 -24.30 -6.66
N GLY A 127 -3.56 -23.71 -5.99
CA GLY A 127 -2.96 -22.46 -6.43
C GLY A 127 -1.78 -22.02 -5.59
N ASN A 128 -0.95 -21.16 -6.16
CA ASN A 128 0.16 -20.52 -5.45
C ASN A 128 -0.44 -19.54 -4.43
N LYS A 129 -0.02 -19.63 -3.17
CA LYS A 129 -0.48 -18.70 -2.13
C LYS A 129 0.61 -18.46 -1.10
N PRO A 130 0.62 -17.31 -0.42
CA PRO A 130 1.45 -17.13 0.76
C PRO A 130 0.94 -18.04 1.89
N ARG A 131 1.85 -18.71 2.60
CA ARG A 131 1.55 -19.51 3.80
C ARG A 131 2.38 -19.01 4.98
N LEU A 132 1.96 -17.88 5.54
CA LEU A 132 2.65 -17.28 6.69
C LEU A 132 2.57 -18.21 7.90
N MET A 133 3.72 -18.48 8.53
CA MET A 133 3.86 -19.42 9.66
C MET A 133 3.37 -20.85 9.36
N GLY A 134 3.16 -21.19 8.08
CA GLY A 134 2.72 -22.51 7.66
C GLY A 134 3.89 -23.51 7.65
N ILE A 135 3.53 -24.79 7.64
CA ILE A 135 4.52 -25.85 7.37
C ILE A 135 5.01 -25.77 5.93
N ILE A 136 6.33 -25.87 5.74
CA ILE A 136 6.91 -26.01 4.41
C ILE A 136 6.91 -27.51 4.06
N PRO A 137 6.30 -27.93 2.93
CA PRO A 137 6.26 -29.34 2.56
C PRO A 137 7.66 -29.92 2.33
N GLU A 138 7.93 -31.11 2.88
CA GLU A 138 9.02 -31.96 2.45
C GLU A 138 8.46 -33.16 1.68
N GLY A 139 8.70 -33.19 0.37
CA GLY A 139 8.10 -34.17 -0.53
C GLY A 139 8.93 -35.46 -0.63
N ALA A 140 8.27 -36.61 -0.57
CA ALA A 140 8.89 -37.91 -0.83
C ALA A 140 8.63 -38.37 -2.26
N GLY A 141 9.65 -38.78 -3.02
CA GLY A 141 9.41 -39.30 -4.37
C GLY A 141 9.08 -38.22 -5.40
N ARG A 142 8.07 -38.46 -6.25
CA ARG A 142 7.70 -37.58 -7.38
C ARG A 142 6.27 -37.07 -7.27
N HIS A 143 6.10 -35.75 -7.24
CA HIS A 143 4.81 -35.11 -7.00
C HIS A 143 4.57 -33.91 -7.89
N LYS A 144 3.29 -33.67 -8.19
CA LYS A 144 2.82 -32.36 -8.66
C LYS A 144 2.77 -31.41 -7.46
N ILE A 145 3.48 -30.31 -7.56
CA ILE A 145 3.66 -29.31 -6.49
C ILE A 145 3.10 -27.98 -6.99
N TYR A 146 2.34 -27.30 -6.14
CA TYR A 146 1.96 -25.91 -6.31
C TYR A 146 2.82 -25.10 -5.34
N PRO A 147 3.91 -24.47 -5.81
CA PRO A 147 4.83 -23.76 -4.95
C PRO A 147 4.17 -22.59 -4.22
N ASP A 148 4.62 -22.29 -3.00
CA ASP A 148 4.10 -21.19 -2.19
C ASP A 148 4.91 -19.90 -2.44
N TYR A 149 4.27 -18.74 -2.27
CA TYR A 149 4.92 -17.44 -2.47
C TYR A 149 5.96 -17.14 -1.38
N LEU A 150 7.17 -16.76 -1.80
CA LEU A 150 8.24 -16.28 -0.92
C LEU A 150 8.28 -14.75 -0.83
N THR A 151 7.90 -14.06 -1.91
CA THR A 151 7.72 -12.61 -1.97
C THR A 151 6.38 -12.29 -2.63
N MET A 152 5.90 -11.05 -2.46
CA MET A 152 4.68 -10.59 -3.13
C MET A 152 4.88 -10.62 -4.66
N PRO A 153 3.89 -11.12 -5.44
CA PRO A 153 3.91 -11.02 -6.89
C PRO A 153 4.11 -9.57 -7.33
N ARG A 154 5.09 -9.34 -8.20
CA ARG A 154 5.47 -8.00 -8.62
C ARG A 154 5.17 -7.79 -10.09
N ARG A 155 4.42 -6.74 -10.39
CA ARG A 155 4.22 -6.24 -11.75
C ARG A 155 5.14 -5.04 -12.00
N GLU A 156 5.62 -4.90 -13.22
CA GLU A 156 6.49 -3.79 -13.66
C GLU A 156 6.28 -3.52 -15.14
N TYR A 157 6.24 -2.25 -15.55
CA TYR A 157 6.20 -1.89 -16.96
C TYR A 157 7.61 -1.56 -17.45
N ILE A 158 8.06 -2.29 -18.48
CA ILE A 158 9.34 -2.10 -19.16
C ILE A 158 9.05 -1.98 -20.65
N ASP A 159 9.50 -0.91 -21.30
CA ASP A 159 9.31 -0.69 -22.74
C ASP A 159 7.85 -0.83 -23.21
N ASN A 160 6.91 -0.27 -22.43
CA ASN A 160 5.47 -0.38 -22.64
C ASN A 160 4.86 -1.78 -22.46
N GLU A 161 5.61 -2.71 -21.88
CA GLU A 161 5.16 -4.08 -21.65
C GLU A 161 5.12 -4.37 -20.17
N GLN A 162 4.01 -4.97 -19.71
CA GLN A 162 3.90 -5.40 -18.34
C GLN A 162 4.64 -6.72 -18.15
N TRP A 163 5.48 -6.82 -17.13
CA TRP A 163 6.17 -8.04 -16.71
C TRP A 163 5.69 -8.44 -15.32
N LEU A 164 5.51 -9.75 -15.11
CA LEU A 164 5.15 -10.36 -13.83
C LEU A 164 6.34 -11.17 -13.30
N TYR A 165 6.69 -10.92 -12.05
CA TYR A 165 7.78 -11.61 -11.36
C TYR A 165 7.24 -12.39 -10.16
N LEU A 166 7.63 -13.66 -10.05
CA LEU A 166 7.22 -14.56 -8.98
C LEU A 166 8.45 -15.22 -8.36
N MET A 167 8.52 -15.23 -7.03
CA MET A 167 9.50 -16.01 -6.27
C MET A 167 8.78 -17.04 -5.42
N LEU A 168 9.12 -18.31 -5.61
CA LEU A 168 8.34 -19.44 -5.14
C LEU A 168 9.18 -20.47 -4.39
N SER A 169 8.60 -21.07 -3.36
CA SER A 169 9.16 -22.18 -2.59
C SER A 169 8.56 -23.51 -3.07
N VAL A 170 9.41 -24.42 -3.56
CA VAL A 170 8.98 -25.76 -3.99
C VAL A 170 8.79 -26.69 -2.80
N GLY A 171 9.73 -26.65 -1.84
CA GLY A 171 9.74 -27.51 -0.68
C GLY A 171 11.13 -27.68 -0.09
N VAL A 172 11.19 -28.43 1.02
CA VAL A 172 12.44 -28.73 1.72
C VAL A 172 13.29 -29.75 0.95
N GLY A 173 14.58 -29.47 0.88
CA GLY A 173 15.59 -30.28 0.23
C GLY A 173 15.68 -30.06 -1.28
N ARG A 174 16.39 -30.96 -1.95
CA ARG A 174 16.71 -30.89 -3.39
C ARG A 174 15.68 -31.61 -4.25
N TYR A 175 15.33 -31.02 -5.37
CA TYR A 175 14.40 -31.57 -6.36
C TYR A 175 14.98 -31.51 -7.76
N GLU A 176 14.80 -32.58 -8.52
CA GLU A 176 14.92 -32.54 -9.98
C GLU A 176 13.59 -32.04 -10.55
N ILE A 177 13.67 -30.95 -11.31
CA ILE A 177 12.54 -30.34 -12.00
C ILE A 177 12.96 -30.17 -13.45
N LEU A 178 12.31 -30.92 -14.34
CA LEU A 178 12.63 -30.87 -15.77
C LEU A 178 11.94 -29.66 -16.42
N SER A 179 12.54 -29.10 -17.47
CA SER A 179 12.02 -27.90 -18.12
C SER A 179 10.63 -28.08 -18.75
N ASN A 180 10.31 -29.30 -19.20
CA ASN A 180 9.00 -29.70 -19.71
C ASN A 180 8.00 -30.11 -18.61
N GLU A 181 8.40 -30.05 -17.35
CA GLU A 181 7.61 -30.41 -16.16
C GLU A 181 7.22 -29.19 -15.32
N MET A 182 7.30 -28.01 -15.91
CA MET A 182 6.80 -26.76 -15.35
C MET A 182 5.57 -26.30 -16.14
N PHE A 183 4.52 -25.87 -15.45
CA PHE A 183 3.22 -25.60 -16.06
C PHE A 183 2.60 -24.30 -15.52
N ILE A 184 1.88 -23.61 -16.39
CA ILE A 184 0.89 -22.58 -16.03
C ILE A 184 -0.48 -23.17 -16.28
N GLY A 185 -1.24 -23.42 -15.21
CA GLY A 185 -2.46 -24.22 -15.27
C GLY A 185 -2.14 -25.64 -15.73
N ASN A 186 -2.54 -25.97 -16.96
CA ASN A 186 -2.26 -27.26 -17.59
C ASN A 186 -1.30 -27.15 -18.80
N THR A 187 -0.83 -25.95 -19.12
CA THR A 187 0.02 -25.70 -20.29
C THR A 187 1.50 -25.72 -19.86
N PRO A 188 2.35 -26.54 -20.50
CA PRO A 188 3.80 -26.51 -20.25
C PRO A 188 4.39 -25.12 -20.51
N THR A 189 5.31 -24.67 -19.65
CA THR A 189 5.96 -23.36 -19.81
C THR A 189 6.82 -23.27 -21.08
N THR A 190 7.28 -24.40 -21.61
CA THR A 190 8.00 -24.51 -22.89
C THR A 190 7.18 -24.00 -24.08
N SER A 191 5.85 -23.95 -23.97
CA SER A 191 4.97 -23.38 -25.00
C SER A 191 5.03 -21.85 -25.08
N TYR A 192 5.65 -21.19 -24.09
CA TYR A 192 5.80 -19.74 -24.01
C TYR A 192 7.27 -19.31 -24.16
N ALA A 193 8.08 -20.10 -24.88
CA ALA A 193 9.49 -19.82 -25.08
C ALA A 193 9.71 -18.40 -25.65
N GLY A 194 10.53 -17.60 -24.96
CA GLY A 194 10.79 -16.20 -25.31
C GLY A 194 9.99 -15.19 -24.49
N ASP A 195 8.82 -15.58 -23.95
CA ASP A 195 7.97 -14.73 -23.11
C ASP A 195 8.04 -15.11 -21.62
N ILE A 196 8.74 -16.19 -21.28
CA ILE A 196 8.97 -16.63 -19.91
C ILE A 196 10.45 -16.97 -19.67
N ASP A 197 10.97 -16.49 -18.55
CA ASP A 197 12.27 -16.86 -18.00
C ASP A 197 12.05 -17.52 -16.63
N ILE A 198 12.70 -18.67 -16.42
CA ILE A 198 12.56 -19.47 -15.19
C ILE A 198 13.93 -19.94 -14.75
N GLN A 199 14.24 -19.72 -13.48
CA GLN A 199 15.44 -20.23 -12.84
C GLN A 199 15.08 -21.01 -11.58
N VAL A 200 15.59 -22.24 -11.47
CA VAL A 200 15.52 -23.06 -10.26
C VAL A 200 16.81 -22.87 -9.48
N PHE A 201 16.69 -22.66 -8.17
CA PHE A 201 17.79 -22.50 -7.25
C PHE A 201 17.82 -23.66 -6.26
N GLU A 202 19.00 -24.22 -6.04
CA GLU A 202 19.24 -25.25 -5.05
C GLU A 202 19.14 -24.68 -3.62
N PRO A 203 18.93 -25.54 -2.60
CA PRO A 203 18.98 -25.14 -1.19
C PRO A 203 20.23 -24.33 -0.83
N GLY A 204 20.01 -23.13 -0.30
CA GLY A 204 21.06 -22.20 0.10
C GLY A 204 21.74 -21.45 -1.05
N GLU A 205 21.33 -21.68 -2.30
CA GLU A 205 21.89 -20.94 -3.44
C GLU A 205 21.49 -19.46 -3.39
N ASN A 206 22.38 -18.61 -3.92
CA ASN A 206 22.13 -17.19 -4.01
C ASN A 206 21.10 -16.90 -5.13
N VAL A 207 19.99 -16.25 -4.75
CA VAL A 207 18.86 -15.96 -5.67
C VAL A 207 18.95 -14.59 -6.33
N THR A 208 19.95 -13.76 -5.98
CA THR A 208 20.04 -12.37 -6.44
C THR A 208 20.40 -12.23 -7.91
N GLY A 209 20.72 -13.34 -8.59
CA GLY A 209 20.92 -13.38 -10.03
C GLY A 209 19.64 -13.20 -10.86
N HIS A 210 18.45 -13.36 -10.24
CA HIS A 210 17.18 -13.23 -10.92
C HIS A 210 16.25 -12.23 -10.21
N GLU A 211 15.78 -11.21 -10.94
CA GLU A 211 15.01 -10.05 -10.46
C GLU A 211 13.72 -10.32 -9.65
N ALA A 212 13.20 -11.55 -9.69
CA ALA A 212 12.04 -11.93 -8.89
C ALA A 212 12.31 -12.04 -7.38
N PHE A 213 13.58 -12.14 -6.95
CA PHE A 213 13.92 -12.17 -5.51
C PHE A 213 13.57 -10.88 -4.76
N ARG A 214 13.36 -9.77 -5.49
CA ARG A 214 13.07 -8.46 -4.89
C ARG A 214 11.71 -8.49 -4.19
N ASN A 215 11.69 -8.04 -2.94
CA ASN A 215 10.45 -7.92 -2.17
C ASN A 215 9.89 -6.51 -2.37
N VAL A 216 8.93 -6.35 -3.28
CA VAL A 216 8.33 -5.04 -3.59
C VAL A 216 6.92 -4.99 -3.05
N TYR A 217 6.71 -4.16 -2.04
CA TYR A 217 5.41 -3.88 -1.45
C TYR A 217 4.68 -2.83 -2.30
N THR A 218 3.39 -3.05 -2.55
CA THR A 218 2.52 -2.04 -3.20
C THR A 218 1.68 -1.36 -2.13
N SER A 219 1.75 -0.02 -2.06
CA SER A 219 1.00 0.78 -1.11
C SER A 219 -0.50 0.74 -1.41
N SER A 220 -1.32 0.64 -0.36
CA SER A 220 -2.79 0.68 -0.48
C SER A 220 -3.33 2.07 -0.80
N GLU A 221 -2.53 3.12 -0.62
CA GLU A 221 -2.93 4.51 -0.84
C GLU A 221 -3.15 4.83 -2.33
N VAL A 222 -2.46 4.10 -3.22
CA VAL A 222 -2.50 4.34 -4.68
C VAL A 222 -2.90 3.07 -5.40
N GLY A 223 -3.98 3.14 -6.17
CA GLY A 223 -4.35 2.07 -7.12
C GLY A 223 -5.54 1.18 -6.72
N SER A 224 -6.30 1.49 -5.66
CA SER A 224 -7.43 0.62 -5.27
C SER A 224 -8.73 1.28 -4.76
N THR A 225 -8.88 2.61 -4.79
CA THR A 225 -10.03 3.26 -4.13
C THR A 225 -11.14 3.74 -5.07
N SER A 226 -10.94 3.75 -6.40
CA SER A 226 -11.98 4.30 -7.31
C SER A 226 -11.77 3.90 -8.77
N GLY A 227 -12.14 2.67 -9.12
CA GLY A 227 -12.07 2.18 -10.50
C GLY A 227 -10.65 1.82 -10.95
N SER A 228 -10.53 0.88 -11.87
CA SER A 228 -9.29 0.21 -12.28
C SER A 228 -8.24 1.09 -12.99
N THR A 229 -8.30 2.42 -12.85
CA THR A 229 -7.58 3.38 -13.69
C THR A 229 -6.46 4.15 -12.98
N GLY A 230 -6.39 4.12 -11.64
CA GLY A 230 -5.41 4.91 -10.89
C GLY A 230 -5.84 6.37 -10.67
N ILE A 231 -4.94 7.19 -10.11
CA ILE A 231 -5.16 8.62 -9.85
C ILE A 231 -4.76 9.39 -11.11
N GLU A 232 -5.70 10.13 -11.71
CA GLU A 232 -5.41 11.00 -12.85
C GLU A 232 -4.57 12.20 -12.40
N LEU A 233 -3.41 12.41 -13.00
CA LEU A 233 -2.59 13.59 -12.75
C LEU A 233 -2.94 14.67 -13.77
N LYS A 234 -3.93 15.48 -13.42
CA LYS A 234 -4.33 16.60 -14.24
C LYS A 234 -3.26 17.70 -14.20
N GLY A 235 -2.96 18.25 -15.36
CA GLY A 235 -2.10 19.43 -15.47
C GLY A 235 -2.86 20.68 -15.07
N ARG A 236 -2.16 21.78 -14.78
CA ARG A 236 -2.83 23.06 -14.50
C ARG A 236 -3.54 23.52 -15.76
N VAL A 237 -4.85 23.72 -15.72
CA VAL A 237 -5.57 24.38 -16.83
C VAL A 237 -5.12 25.84 -16.85
N THR A 238 -4.31 26.20 -17.85
CA THR A 238 -3.84 27.58 -18.03
C THR A 238 -4.77 28.40 -18.93
N SER A 239 -5.81 27.79 -19.49
CA SER A 239 -6.74 28.45 -20.40
C SER A 239 -8.17 27.95 -20.18
N THR A 240 -9.01 28.76 -19.55
CA THR A 240 -10.48 28.66 -19.71
C THR A 240 -10.98 29.69 -20.73
N GLY A 241 -10.13 30.08 -21.67
CA GLY A 241 -10.38 31.08 -22.70
C GLY A 241 -9.13 31.25 -23.56
N GLY A 242 -9.30 31.32 -24.88
CA GLY A 242 -8.18 31.32 -25.83
C GLY A 242 -7.16 32.42 -25.55
N ASP A 243 -5.87 32.07 -25.65
CA ASP A 243 -4.62 32.81 -25.83
C ASP A 243 -4.37 34.23 -25.26
N ASN A 244 -5.34 34.97 -24.69
CA ASN A 244 -5.20 36.39 -24.31
C ASN A 244 -5.93 36.80 -23.01
N GLY A 245 -6.28 35.86 -22.13
CA GLY A 245 -6.99 36.12 -20.87
C GLY A 245 -6.13 35.96 -19.61
N SER A 246 -6.34 36.79 -18.57
CA SER A 246 -5.70 36.65 -17.25
C SER A 246 -6.65 37.01 -16.10
N TYR A 247 -6.42 36.43 -14.92
CA TYR A 247 -7.16 36.74 -13.70
C TYR A 247 -6.41 37.76 -12.84
N GLU A 248 -7.11 38.79 -12.38
CA GLU A 248 -6.63 39.78 -11.41
C GLU A 248 -7.46 39.73 -10.13
N TYR A 249 -6.82 39.89 -8.99
CA TYR A 249 -7.46 39.75 -7.68
C TYR A 249 -7.59 41.10 -6.99
N SER A 250 -8.63 41.25 -6.17
CA SER A 250 -8.79 42.36 -5.24
C SER A 250 -9.34 41.81 -3.93
N PHE A 251 -8.95 42.43 -2.82
CA PHE A 251 -9.27 41.97 -1.48
C PHE A 251 -10.04 43.05 -0.74
N ALA A 252 -11.18 42.72 -0.14
CA ALA A 252 -11.96 43.65 0.66
C ALA A 252 -12.83 42.90 1.66
N GLY A 253 -12.74 43.25 2.95
CA GLY A 253 -13.52 42.54 3.97
C GLY A 253 -13.14 41.06 4.02
N ASP A 254 -14.12 40.17 3.94
CA ASP A 254 -13.97 38.72 3.80
C ASP A 254 -14.08 38.25 2.34
N GLU A 255 -14.06 39.18 1.37
CA GLU A 255 -14.30 38.88 -0.05
C GLU A 255 -13.03 38.90 -0.90
N LEU A 256 -12.85 37.82 -1.65
CA LEU A 256 -11.97 37.71 -2.82
C LEU A 256 -12.75 38.13 -4.07
N ILE A 257 -12.37 39.26 -4.67
CA ILE A 257 -13.00 39.76 -5.90
C ILE A 257 -12.11 39.43 -7.09
N VAL A 258 -12.62 38.64 -8.03
CA VAL A 258 -11.90 38.21 -9.22
C VAL A 258 -12.32 39.02 -10.44
N HIS A 259 -11.34 39.54 -11.17
CA HIS A 259 -11.55 40.16 -12.46
C HIS A 259 -10.92 39.30 -13.55
N TYR A 260 -11.67 39.06 -14.62
CA TYR A 260 -11.12 38.48 -15.84
C TYR A 260 -10.75 39.62 -16.79
N VAL A 261 -9.53 39.58 -17.31
CA VAL A 261 -8.98 40.55 -18.24
C VAL A 261 -8.70 39.86 -19.55
N GLU A 262 -9.38 40.27 -20.63
CA GLU A 262 -9.17 39.74 -21.97
C GLU A 262 -8.92 40.85 -23.00
N TRP A 263 -8.10 40.57 -24.00
CA TRP A 263 -7.86 41.52 -25.09
C TRP A 263 -9.00 41.51 -26.12
N ASP A 264 -9.65 42.64 -26.31
CA ASP A 264 -10.65 42.82 -27.36
C ASP A 264 -10.00 43.41 -28.61
N ALA A 265 -9.98 42.63 -29.69
CA ALA A 265 -9.36 43.01 -30.96
C ALA A 265 -10.15 44.09 -31.72
N GLU A 266 -11.46 44.21 -31.48
CA GLU A 266 -12.33 45.21 -32.13
C GLU A 266 -12.21 46.58 -31.47
N LEU A 267 -11.98 46.61 -30.16
CA LEU A 267 -11.82 47.81 -29.34
C LEU A 267 -10.35 48.21 -29.13
N GLY A 268 -9.40 47.34 -29.47
CA GLY A 268 -7.96 47.58 -29.36
C GLY A 268 -7.47 47.85 -27.94
N ARG A 269 -8.13 47.26 -26.94
CA ARG A 269 -7.84 47.47 -25.50
C ARG A 269 -8.25 46.24 -24.67
N PRO A 270 -7.64 46.01 -23.50
CA PRO A 270 -8.11 44.97 -22.59
C PRO A 270 -9.45 45.37 -21.97
N LEU A 271 -10.39 44.43 -21.94
CA LEU A 271 -11.63 44.52 -21.19
C LEU A 271 -11.43 43.83 -19.85
N ARG A 272 -11.83 44.52 -18.77
CA ARG A 272 -11.76 44.01 -17.40
C ARG A 272 -13.18 43.96 -16.85
N PHE A 273 -13.64 42.77 -16.48
CA PHE A 273 -14.95 42.57 -15.86
C PHE A 273 -14.85 41.62 -14.69
N LYS A 274 -15.76 41.81 -13.72
CA LYS A 274 -15.89 40.91 -12.59
C LYS A 274 -16.33 39.53 -13.08
N SER A 275 -15.70 38.50 -12.54
CA SER A 275 -15.99 37.11 -12.87
C SER A 275 -16.01 36.27 -11.60
N VAL A 276 -16.64 35.10 -11.70
CA VAL A 276 -16.63 34.11 -10.64
C VAL A 276 -15.22 33.51 -10.55
N PRO A 277 -14.65 33.25 -9.35
CA PRO A 277 -13.34 32.64 -9.23
C PRO A 277 -13.27 31.28 -9.94
N PRO A 278 -12.10 30.92 -10.52
CA PRO A 278 -11.91 29.62 -11.17
C PRO A 278 -11.77 28.44 -10.19
N PHE A 279 -11.83 28.69 -8.88
CA PHE A 279 -11.67 27.71 -7.79
C PHE A 279 -13.01 27.12 -7.34
N SER A 280 -13.03 26.00 -6.62
CA SER A 280 -14.23 25.35 -6.08
C SER A 280 -14.49 25.73 -4.62
N VAL A 281 -15.76 25.74 -4.20
CA VAL A 281 -16.12 25.96 -2.78
C VAL A 281 -15.55 24.82 -1.92
N GLY A 282 -14.91 25.17 -0.81
CA GLY A 282 -14.20 24.27 0.11
C GLY A 282 -12.71 24.08 -0.21
N GLU A 283 -12.21 24.65 -1.30
CA GLU A 283 -10.76 24.66 -1.60
C GLU A 283 -10.04 25.68 -0.71
N VAL A 284 -8.88 25.33 -0.18
CA VAL A 284 -7.99 26.29 0.48
C VAL A 284 -7.17 27.00 -0.58
N LEU A 285 -7.01 28.31 -0.45
CA LEU A 285 -6.31 29.18 -1.39
C LEU A 285 -5.04 29.73 -0.72
N SER A 286 -3.88 29.54 -1.33
CA SER A 286 -2.66 30.28 -1.01
C SER A 286 -2.62 31.58 -1.78
N ILE A 287 -2.54 32.67 -1.02
CA ILE A 287 -2.35 34.03 -1.52
C ILE A 287 -0.91 34.43 -1.24
N THR A 288 -0.19 34.85 -2.27
CA THR A 288 1.20 35.31 -2.15
C THR A 288 1.43 36.56 -2.99
N GLY A 289 2.33 37.44 -2.55
CA GLY A 289 2.72 38.61 -3.34
C GLY A 289 1.68 39.74 -3.36
N SER A 290 0.78 39.77 -2.36
CA SER A 290 -0.06 40.95 -2.10
C SER A 290 0.79 42.17 -1.74
N LEU A 291 0.21 43.37 -1.76
CA LEU A 291 0.94 44.61 -1.48
C LEU A 291 1.58 44.55 -0.07
N ASN A 292 2.92 44.55 -0.03
CA ASN A 292 3.71 44.37 1.20
C ASN A 292 3.42 43.06 1.97
N GLY A 293 2.87 42.04 1.30
CA GLY A 293 2.49 40.75 1.90
C GLY A 293 1.33 40.85 2.91
N GLN A 294 0.57 41.93 2.89
CA GLN A 294 -0.46 42.22 3.90
C GLN A 294 -1.66 41.27 3.88
N ASN A 295 -1.91 40.60 2.75
CA ASN A 295 -3.00 39.64 2.54
C ASN A 295 -2.48 38.22 2.25
N ASP A 296 -1.17 37.96 2.42
CA ASP A 296 -0.57 36.66 2.15
C ASP A 296 -0.99 35.63 3.23
N GLY A 297 -1.23 34.38 2.83
CA GLY A 297 -1.66 33.31 3.72
C GLY A 297 -2.59 32.30 3.05
N TYR A 298 -3.22 31.46 3.87
CA TYR A 298 -4.12 30.38 3.44
C TYR A 298 -5.58 30.73 3.74
N PHE A 299 -6.48 30.48 2.80
CA PHE A 299 -7.88 30.88 2.89
C PHE A 299 -8.84 29.84 2.28
N GLU A 300 -9.77 29.28 3.05
CA GLU A 300 -10.83 28.42 2.52
C GLU A 300 -11.87 29.26 1.75
N LEU A 301 -12.24 28.84 0.54
CA LEU A 301 -13.30 29.46 -0.25
C LEU A 301 -14.68 28.99 0.20
N LEU A 302 -15.47 29.87 0.81
CA LEU A 302 -16.79 29.52 1.38
C LEU A 302 -17.93 29.60 0.36
N ASN A 303 -17.82 30.50 -0.61
CA ASN A 303 -18.81 30.64 -1.67
C ASN A 303 -18.17 31.18 -2.97
N LYS A 304 -18.99 31.27 -4.02
CA LYS A 304 -18.59 31.83 -5.30
C LYS A 304 -19.62 32.87 -5.75
N ASP A 305 -19.18 34.11 -5.89
CA ASP A 305 -19.97 35.20 -6.44
C ASP A 305 -19.07 36.07 -7.33
N SER A 306 -19.61 36.53 -8.46
CA SER A 306 -18.94 37.48 -9.34
C SER A 306 -18.68 38.82 -8.66
N ASP A 307 -19.52 39.25 -7.71
CA ASP A 307 -19.35 40.55 -7.06
C ASP A 307 -18.33 40.55 -5.92
N GLY A 308 -18.06 39.37 -5.34
CA GLY A 308 -17.10 39.12 -4.27
C GLY A 308 -17.32 37.74 -3.64
N SER A 309 -16.32 36.86 -3.68
CA SER A 309 -16.43 35.50 -3.13
C SER A 309 -15.91 35.45 -1.70
N GLN A 310 -16.71 34.93 -0.77
CA GLN A 310 -16.37 34.88 0.65
C GLN A 310 -15.30 33.84 0.94
N VAL A 311 -14.34 34.18 1.79
CA VAL A 311 -13.28 33.29 2.25
C VAL A 311 -13.13 33.34 3.77
N ASN A 312 -12.58 32.27 4.35
CA ASN A 312 -12.12 32.24 5.74
C ASN A 312 -10.62 31.96 5.81
N LYS A 313 -9.89 32.62 6.71
CA LYS A 313 -8.46 32.32 6.87
C LYS A 313 -8.26 31.01 7.64
N VAL A 314 -7.30 30.21 7.18
CA VAL A 314 -6.87 28.96 7.83
C VAL A 314 -5.37 28.98 8.14
N ASP A 315 -4.94 28.16 9.09
CA ASP A 315 -3.52 27.97 9.41
C ASP A 315 -2.82 27.01 8.44
N GLY A 316 -1.52 26.76 8.64
CA GLY A 316 -0.73 25.85 7.79
C GLY A 316 -1.13 24.37 7.90
N GLN A 317 -2.13 24.05 8.73
CA GLN A 317 -2.73 22.72 8.87
C GLN A 317 -4.22 22.75 8.49
N PHE A 318 -4.65 23.78 7.77
CA PHE A 318 -6.01 23.97 7.26
C PHE A 318 -7.09 24.00 8.35
N GLN A 319 -6.75 24.46 9.55
CA GLN A 319 -7.71 24.75 10.60
C GLN A 319 -8.07 26.23 10.60
N ASP A 320 -9.31 26.57 10.96
CA ASP A 320 -9.78 27.95 11.05
C ASP A 320 -8.82 28.81 11.90
N ASP A 321 -8.41 29.97 11.38
CA ASP A 321 -7.68 30.99 12.13
C ASP A 321 -8.69 31.99 12.75
N PRO A 322 -9.07 31.84 14.03
CA PRO A 322 -10.08 32.70 14.66
C PRO A 322 -9.57 34.13 14.91
N THR A 323 -8.29 34.41 14.64
CA THR A 323 -7.69 35.73 14.88
C THR A 323 -7.80 36.65 13.66
N TRP A 324 -8.07 36.08 12.48
CA TRP A 324 -8.31 36.86 11.28
C TRP A 324 -9.74 37.38 11.24
N THR A 325 -9.90 38.67 10.94
CA THR A 325 -11.21 39.32 10.89
C THR A 325 -11.60 39.81 9.50
N SER A 326 -10.61 40.16 8.67
CA SER A 326 -10.80 40.68 7.32
C SER A 326 -9.47 40.88 6.60
N PHE A 327 -9.49 40.87 5.27
CA PHE A 327 -8.42 41.39 4.43
C PHE A 327 -8.18 42.88 4.66
N VAL A 328 -6.95 43.31 4.41
CA VAL A 328 -6.63 44.72 4.19
C VAL A 328 -7.06 45.07 2.77
N THR A 329 -7.88 46.13 2.63
CA THR A 329 -8.43 46.51 1.33
C THR A 329 -7.33 46.79 0.30
N GLU A 330 -7.37 46.05 -0.80
CA GLU A 330 -6.41 46.14 -1.88
C GLU A 330 -7.12 45.93 -3.22
N SER A 331 -7.17 46.98 -4.02
CA SER A 331 -7.73 46.96 -5.37
C SER A 331 -6.64 46.67 -6.39
N THR A 332 -6.89 45.79 -7.37
CA THR A 332 -5.92 45.43 -8.42
C THR A 332 -4.59 44.97 -7.81
N SER A 333 -4.64 43.87 -7.06
CA SER A 333 -3.47 43.27 -6.45
C SER A 333 -2.58 42.58 -7.48
N ASN A 334 -1.28 42.57 -7.24
CA ASN A 334 -0.32 41.70 -7.93
C ASN A 334 -0.24 40.30 -7.29
N ALA A 335 -1.13 39.99 -6.34
CA ALA A 335 -1.15 38.72 -5.65
C ALA A 335 -1.39 37.56 -6.63
N THR A 336 -0.66 36.48 -6.39
CA THR A 336 -0.92 35.18 -6.99
C THR A 336 -1.79 34.40 -6.04
N VAL A 337 -2.94 33.91 -6.53
CA VAL A 337 -3.88 33.07 -5.78
C VAL A 337 -3.89 31.68 -6.42
N ILE A 338 -3.59 30.65 -5.63
CA ILE A 338 -3.56 29.25 -6.04
C ILE A 338 -4.30 28.39 -5.01
N VAL A 339 -4.76 27.20 -5.37
CA VAL A 339 -5.36 26.25 -4.42
C VAL A 339 -4.25 25.48 -3.71
N GLU A 340 -4.38 25.30 -2.40
CA GLU A 340 -3.60 24.42 -1.54
C GLU A 340 -4.49 23.26 -1.10
N ASP A 341 -4.07 22.06 -1.46
CA ASP A 341 -4.62 20.78 -1.04
C ASP A 341 -6.06 20.42 -1.48
N GLY A 342 -6.17 19.20 -2.02
CA GLY A 342 -7.31 18.73 -2.81
C GLY A 342 -6.91 18.60 -4.28
N GLY A 343 -6.55 17.38 -4.67
CA GLY A 343 -6.11 17.03 -6.03
C GLY A 343 -7.01 17.63 -7.10
N GLY A 344 -6.49 18.66 -7.76
CA GLY A 344 -7.05 19.33 -8.91
C GLY A 344 -5.95 19.60 -9.94
N ASP A 345 -6.30 20.36 -10.96
CA ASP A 345 -5.46 20.65 -12.11
C ASP A 345 -4.08 21.23 -11.71
N GLY A 346 -3.04 20.42 -11.87
CA GLY A 346 -1.63 20.78 -11.63
C GLY A 346 -1.16 20.66 -10.18
N GLN A 347 -1.96 20.06 -9.30
CA GLN A 347 -1.65 19.89 -7.88
C GLN A 347 -0.98 18.55 -7.57
N PHE A 348 -0.29 18.51 -6.42
CA PHE A 348 0.28 17.27 -5.87
C PHE A 348 -0.81 16.36 -5.32
N ASN A 349 -0.70 15.07 -5.64
CA ASN A 349 -1.51 13.97 -5.12
C ASN A 349 -0.68 13.23 -4.07
N GLY A 350 -1.18 13.17 -2.84
CA GLY A 350 -0.46 12.75 -1.63
C GLY A 350 -0.68 13.77 -0.50
N PRO A 351 -0.04 13.62 0.66
CA PRO A 351 1.02 12.69 1.00
C PRO A 351 0.52 11.25 1.13
N PHE A 352 1.23 10.31 0.50
CA PHE A 352 0.97 8.88 0.66
C PHE A 352 2.20 8.15 1.19
N PHE A 353 1.99 7.24 2.14
CA PHE A 353 3.06 6.37 2.61
C PHE A 353 3.40 5.32 1.56
N ALA A 354 4.68 5.22 1.18
CA ALA A 354 5.11 4.20 0.21
C ALA A 354 5.37 2.83 0.84
N CYS A 355 5.66 2.78 2.14
CA CYS A 355 5.92 1.54 2.88
C CYS A 355 5.09 1.47 4.17
N PRO A 356 4.77 0.26 4.66
CA PRO A 356 3.92 0.08 5.83
C PRO A 356 4.60 0.60 7.11
N ALA A 357 3.82 0.77 8.17
CA ALA A 357 4.34 1.19 9.46
C ALA A 357 5.41 0.22 9.99
N GLY A 358 6.52 0.78 10.49
CA GLY A 358 7.66 0.02 11.02
C GLY A 358 8.70 -0.41 9.98
N GLU A 359 8.42 -0.26 8.69
CA GLU A 359 9.37 -0.56 7.61
C GLU A 359 10.05 0.71 7.07
N VAL A 360 11.22 0.52 6.47
CA VAL A 360 11.97 1.60 5.80
C VAL A 360 12.50 1.13 4.45
N THR A 361 12.59 2.05 3.50
CA THR A 361 13.09 1.81 2.14
C THR A 361 13.90 2.99 1.62
N ASP A 362 14.79 2.72 0.68
CA ASP A 362 15.50 3.69 -0.14
C ASP A 362 15.16 3.54 -1.64
N LYS A 363 14.21 2.67 -2.00
CA LYS A 363 13.86 2.40 -3.39
C LYS A 363 12.36 2.40 -3.59
N LEU A 364 11.90 3.35 -4.39
CA LEU A 364 10.50 3.61 -4.68
C LEU A 364 10.22 3.41 -6.16
N TRP A 365 9.06 2.86 -6.47
CA TRP A 365 8.67 2.59 -7.85
C TRP A 365 7.28 3.16 -8.08
N PHE A 366 7.13 3.94 -9.15
CA PHE A 366 5.90 4.62 -9.51
C PHE A 366 5.41 4.08 -10.85
N ASP A 367 4.23 3.48 -10.89
CA ASP A 367 3.63 3.04 -12.14
C ASP A 367 2.77 4.17 -12.72
N PHE A 368 3.04 4.54 -13.97
CA PHE A 368 2.25 5.49 -14.73
C PHE A 368 1.63 4.84 -15.96
N ARG A 369 0.42 5.26 -16.30
CA ARG A 369 -0.32 4.77 -17.46
C ARG A 369 -0.94 5.92 -18.24
N LEU A 370 -0.84 5.88 -19.57
CA LEU A 370 -1.47 6.81 -20.49
C LEU A 370 -2.41 5.99 -21.40
N PRO A 371 -3.68 5.79 -21.01
CA PRO A 371 -4.59 4.83 -21.64
C PRO A 371 -4.94 5.15 -23.09
N GLN A 372 -4.88 6.43 -23.47
CA GLN A 372 -5.15 6.88 -24.84
C GLN A 372 -3.87 7.18 -25.62
N GLY A 373 -2.70 6.81 -25.09
CA GLY A 373 -1.40 7.17 -25.63
C GLY A 373 -0.96 8.59 -25.27
N LEU A 374 -0.02 9.11 -26.06
CA LEU A 374 0.54 10.44 -25.90
C LEU A 374 0.89 11.03 -27.27
N GLY A 375 0.26 12.15 -27.62
CA GLY A 375 0.47 12.84 -28.89
C GLY A 375 -0.65 13.80 -29.23
N GLU A 376 -0.56 14.43 -30.39
CA GLU A 376 -1.61 15.32 -30.92
C GLU A 376 -1.98 14.89 -32.33
N LEU A 377 -3.27 14.79 -32.62
CA LEU A 377 -3.77 14.47 -33.95
C LEU A 377 -3.71 15.72 -34.85
N ASP A 378 -3.01 15.65 -35.98
CA ASP A 378 -3.01 16.67 -37.03
C ASP A 378 -4.18 16.48 -38.02
N ASP A 379 -4.43 17.47 -38.88
CA ASP A 379 -5.55 17.45 -39.83
C ASP A 379 -5.37 16.41 -40.95
N ASP A 380 -4.16 15.89 -41.10
CA ASP A 380 -3.80 14.83 -42.04
C ASP A 380 -3.91 13.42 -41.39
N GLY A 381 -4.28 13.35 -40.11
CA GLY A 381 -4.45 12.11 -39.35
C GLY A 381 -3.15 11.52 -38.77
N ASN A 382 -2.03 12.27 -38.80
CA ASN A 382 -0.78 11.86 -38.16
C ASN A 382 -0.74 12.34 -36.70
N PHE A 383 0.03 11.61 -35.88
CA PHE A 383 0.30 12.00 -34.51
C PHE A 383 1.59 12.81 -34.42
N LEU A 384 1.47 14.04 -33.93
CA LEU A 384 2.57 14.92 -33.57
C LEU A 384 3.05 14.60 -32.16
N SER A 385 4.33 14.85 -31.92
CA SER A 385 4.93 14.54 -30.62
C SER A 385 4.47 15.51 -29.53
N ARG A 386 4.04 14.95 -28.40
CA ARG A 386 3.70 15.71 -27.19
C ARG A 386 4.50 15.19 -26.00
N THR A 387 4.61 16.04 -24.99
CA THR A 387 5.39 15.78 -23.79
C THR A 387 4.58 16.10 -22.54
N VAL A 388 4.62 15.18 -21.58
CA VAL A 388 4.10 15.35 -20.23
C VAL A 388 5.24 15.19 -19.24
N THR A 389 5.35 16.11 -18.30
CA THR A 389 6.34 16.05 -17.22
C THR A 389 5.62 15.76 -15.91
N VAL A 390 6.18 14.85 -15.12
CA VAL A 390 5.70 14.48 -13.79
C VAL A 390 6.74 14.87 -12.77
N GLN A 391 6.31 15.54 -11.71
CA GLN A 391 7.16 15.91 -10.58
C GLN A 391 6.81 15.04 -9.38
N ILE A 392 7.83 14.47 -8.76
CA ILE A 392 7.70 13.60 -7.60
C ILE A 392 8.47 14.23 -6.45
N GLU A 393 7.83 14.31 -5.29
CA GLU A 393 8.48 14.77 -4.07
C GLU A 393 8.31 13.73 -2.97
N TYR A 394 9.29 13.68 -2.07
CA TYR A 394 9.27 12.80 -0.92
C TYR A 394 9.74 13.53 0.34
N ARG A 395 9.36 12.98 1.49
CA ARG A 395 9.90 13.36 2.80
C ARG A 395 9.87 12.17 3.74
N ALA A 396 10.63 12.24 4.83
CA ALA A 396 10.53 11.26 5.90
C ALA A 396 9.25 11.47 6.72
N GLU A 397 8.71 10.40 7.30
CA GLU A 397 7.56 10.47 8.21
C GLU A 397 7.75 11.54 9.29
N GLY A 398 6.82 12.51 9.34
CA GLY A 398 6.83 13.62 10.30
C GLY A 398 7.77 14.79 9.95
N ALA A 399 8.54 14.71 8.86
CA ALA A 399 9.30 15.84 8.36
C ALA A 399 8.39 16.92 7.76
N GLN A 400 8.83 18.17 7.82
CA GLN A 400 8.06 19.30 7.27
C GLN A 400 8.45 19.60 5.82
N ASP A 401 9.75 19.50 5.51
CA ASP A 401 10.28 19.85 4.20
C ASP A 401 10.16 18.70 3.20
N TRP A 402 9.74 19.05 1.98
CA TRP A 402 9.68 18.15 0.84
C TRP A 402 10.97 18.20 0.03
N THR A 403 11.44 17.05 -0.42
CA THR A 403 12.59 16.92 -1.32
C THR A 403 12.10 16.46 -2.69
N ALA A 404 12.36 17.23 -3.73
CA ALA A 404 12.07 16.84 -5.10
C ALA A 404 13.08 15.81 -5.62
N VAL A 405 12.59 14.86 -6.40
CA VAL A 405 13.42 14.03 -7.27
C VAL A 405 13.47 14.65 -8.67
N ASP A 406 14.29 14.10 -9.56
CA ASP A 406 14.34 14.57 -10.94
C ASP A 406 12.98 14.39 -11.64
N ASP A 407 12.63 15.38 -12.46
CA ASP A 407 11.38 15.38 -13.22
C ASP A 407 11.35 14.21 -14.21
N GLU A 408 10.25 13.46 -14.20
CA GLU A 408 10.04 12.36 -15.14
C GLU A 408 9.33 12.85 -16.39
N VAL A 409 9.96 12.62 -17.54
CA VAL A 409 9.47 13.11 -18.83
C VAL A 409 8.93 11.96 -19.66
N PHE A 410 7.71 12.12 -20.14
CA PHE A 410 7.03 11.23 -21.06
C PHE A 410 6.89 11.98 -22.38
N THR A 411 7.48 11.45 -23.46
CA THR A 411 7.37 12.02 -24.80
C THR A 411 7.02 10.92 -25.79
N ASN A 412 5.96 11.11 -26.56
CA ASN A 412 5.56 10.17 -27.61
C ASN A 412 4.73 10.87 -28.69
N SER A 413 4.34 10.13 -29.72
CA SER A 413 3.49 10.56 -30.83
C SER A 413 2.58 9.41 -31.27
N THR A 414 1.85 8.80 -30.33
CA THR A 414 1.03 7.60 -30.55
C THR A 414 -0.30 7.69 -29.81
N ASN A 415 -1.32 7.01 -30.34
CA ASN A 415 -2.59 6.76 -29.67
C ASN A 415 -2.66 5.38 -28.98
N ASP A 416 -1.60 4.58 -29.09
CA ASP A 416 -1.51 3.32 -28.40
C ASP A 416 -1.29 3.55 -26.90
N GLU A 417 -1.93 2.74 -26.06
CA GLU A 417 -1.76 2.78 -24.61
C GLU A 417 -0.28 2.70 -24.23
N LEU A 418 0.12 3.56 -23.28
CA LEU A 418 1.47 3.57 -22.72
C LEU A 418 1.45 3.21 -21.23
N GLY A 419 2.43 2.43 -20.78
CA GLY A 419 2.70 2.11 -19.38
C GLY A 419 4.20 2.16 -19.08
N ARG A 420 4.57 2.74 -17.94
CA ARG A 420 5.97 2.83 -17.50
C ARG A 420 6.07 2.77 -15.99
N THR A 421 7.01 1.97 -15.48
CA THR A 421 7.41 2.00 -14.08
C THR A 421 8.66 2.87 -13.97
N VAL A 422 8.60 3.87 -13.10
CA VAL A 422 9.72 4.76 -12.78
C VAL A 422 10.34 4.32 -11.46
N PRO A 423 11.60 3.84 -11.46
CA PRO A 423 12.34 3.58 -10.22
C PRO A 423 13.04 4.86 -9.72
N VAL A 424 12.91 5.14 -8.43
CA VAL A 424 13.52 6.26 -7.71
C VAL A 424 14.34 5.68 -6.56
N THR A 425 15.60 6.11 -6.43
CA THR A 425 16.47 5.73 -5.30
C THR A 425 16.70 6.93 -4.39
N LEU A 426 16.33 6.80 -3.12
CA LEU A 426 16.52 7.80 -2.08
C LEU A 426 17.96 7.73 -1.53
N PRO A 427 18.50 8.82 -0.97
CA PRO A 427 19.86 8.85 -0.43
C PRO A 427 20.05 7.99 0.84
N SER A 428 18.97 7.66 1.54
CA SER A 428 18.99 6.86 2.75
C SER A 428 17.66 6.13 2.95
N LYS A 429 17.69 5.00 3.68
CA LYS A 429 16.48 4.27 4.06
C LYS A 429 15.65 5.05 5.08
N ILE A 430 14.41 5.38 4.71
CA ILE A 430 13.44 6.10 5.54
C ILE A 430 12.06 5.43 5.38
N ARG A 431 11.07 5.85 6.18
CA ARG A 431 9.65 5.62 5.85
C ARG A 431 9.16 6.84 5.06
N PRO A 432 9.04 6.76 3.73
CA PRO A 432 8.79 7.95 2.93
C PRO A 432 7.29 8.19 2.77
N GLU A 433 6.92 9.45 2.97
CA GLU A 433 5.72 10.04 2.41
C GLU A 433 6.07 10.60 1.04
N VAL A 434 5.22 10.37 0.05
CA VAL A 434 5.43 10.84 -1.32
C VAL A 434 4.23 11.59 -1.83
N ARG A 435 4.48 12.52 -2.76
CA ARG A 435 3.43 13.20 -3.51
C ARG A 435 3.84 13.39 -4.96
N VAL A 436 2.87 13.34 -5.86
CA VAL A 436 3.11 13.36 -7.31
C VAL A 436 2.18 14.35 -8.00
N LYS A 437 2.70 15.17 -8.91
CA LYS A 437 1.89 16.04 -9.78
C LYS A 437 2.33 16.00 -11.22
N ARG A 438 1.44 16.39 -12.11
CA ARG A 438 1.80 16.76 -13.48
C ARG A 438 2.36 18.19 -13.48
N GLY A 439 3.55 18.37 -14.05
CA GLY A 439 4.23 19.65 -14.19
C GLY A 439 3.84 20.42 -15.45
N THR A 440 3.37 19.75 -16.50
CA THR A 440 2.87 20.40 -17.72
C THR A 440 1.43 20.90 -17.54
N ALA A 441 1.06 21.96 -18.27
CA ALA A 441 -0.32 22.46 -18.29
C ALA A 441 -1.27 21.42 -18.90
N ALA A 442 -2.53 21.44 -18.48
CA ALA A 442 -3.62 20.70 -19.12
C ALA A 442 -4.20 21.52 -20.29
N THR A 443 -4.85 20.83 -21.21
CA THR A 443 -5.51 21.40 -22.39
C THR A 443 -6.88 20.75 -22.58
N ASP A 444 -7.86 21.54 -22.99
CA ASP A 444 -9.21 21.04 -23.31
C ASP A 444 -9.33 20.66 -24.80
N ASP A 445 -8.23 20.70 -25.56
CA ASP A 445 -8.25 20.32 -26.97
C ASP A 445 -8.43 18.81 -27.12
N THR A 446 -9.57 18.43 -27.66
CA THR A 446 -9.93 17.04 -27.96
C THR A 446 -9.02 16.32 -28.95
N ARG A 447 -8.09 17.03 -29.59
CA ARG A 447 -7.07 16.48 -30.49
C ARG A 447 -5.78 16.11 -29.77
N ILE A 448 -5.61 16.56 -28.53
CA ILE A 448 -4.44 16.28 -27.70
C ILE A 448 -4.76 15.12 -26.78
N TYR A 449 -3.89 14.11 -26.82
CA TYR A 449 -3.93 12.94 -25.97
C TYR A 449 -2.77 13.05 -24.99
N ASP A 450 -3.05 13.38 -23.73
CA ASP A 450 -2.01 13.55 -22.72
C ASP A 450 -2.44 13.15 -21.29
N ASP A 451 -3.58 12.45 -21.18
CA ASP A 451 -4.07 11.91 -19.91
C ASP A 451 -3.07 10.92 -19.32
N ILE A 452 -2.58 11.22 -18.13
CA ILE A 452 -1.63 10.39 -17.39
C ILE A 452 -2.19 10.02 -16.02
N PHE A 453 -2.10 8.74 -15.70
CA PHE A 453 -2.60 8.17 -14.46
C PHE A 453 -1.44 7.60 -13.64
N TRP A 454 -1.37 7.94 -12.37
CA TRP A 454 -0.55 7.27 -11.38
C TRP A 454 -1.30 6.06 -10.82
N THR A 455 -0.87 4.86 -11.22
CA THR A 455 -1.64 3.63 -11.00
C THR A 455 -1.16 2.81 -9.82
N ALA A 456 0.11 2.91 -9.44
CA ALA A 456 0.64 2.25 -8.25
C ALA A 456 1.84 3.00 -7.66
N LEU A 457 1.93 2.96 -6.33
CA LEU A 457 3.10 3.33 -5.56
C LEU A 457 3.66 2.08 -4.90
N LYS A 458 4.97 1.85 -5.05
CA LYS A 458 5.63 0.67 -4.50
C LYS A 458 6.94 1.01 -3.81
N ALA A 459 7.32 0.17 -2.86
CA ALA A 459 8.57 0.24 -2.11
C ALA A 459 9.30 -1.10 -2.15
N GLU A 460 10.60 -1.10 -2.45
CA GLU A 460 11.45 -2.29 -2.31
C GLU A 460 11.84 -2.44 -0.83
N LEU A 461 11.33 -3.49 -0.19
CA LEU A 461 11.67 -3.89 1.17
C LEU A 461 12.82 -4.89 1.16
N ASN A 462 13.39 -5.14 2.34
CA ASN A 462 14.43 -6.16 2.46
C ASN A 462 13.88 -7.53 2.02
N SER A 463 14.70 -8.26 1.28
CA SER A 463 14.41 -9.63 0.84
C SER A 463 15.55 -10.58 1.21
N ALA A 464 15.23 -11.87 1.28
CA ALA A 464 16.25 -12.89 1.47
C ALA A 464 17.06 -13.07 0.19
N THR A 465 18.38 -13.21 0.34
CA THR A 465 19.31 -13.44 -0.78
C THR A 465 19.56 -14.93 -1.05
N SER A 466 19.09 -15.80 -0.16
CA SER A 466 19.21 -17.26 -0.22
C SER A 466 18.22 -17.88 0.75
N TYR A 467 17.81 -19.12 0.48
CA TYR A 467 16.89 -19.87 1.35
C TYR A 467 17.53 -21.19 1.74
N ASP A 468 17.98 -21.30 3.00
CA ASP A 468 18.63 -22.51 3.49
C ASP A 468 17.64 -23.69 3.52
N GLY A 469 18.09 -24.85 3.05
CA GLY A 469 17.28 -26.06 3.01
C GLY A 469 16.11 -26.06 2.02
N LEU A 470 15.89 -25.01 1.21
CA LEU A 470 14.73 -24.93 0.28
C LEU A 470 15.15 -24.89 -1.19
N THR A 471 14.54 -25.74 -2.03
CA THR A 471 14.55 -25.49 -3.49
C THR A 471 13.57 -24.37 -3.80
N THR A 472 14.03 -23.36 -4.53
CA THR A 472 13.21 -22.20 -4.91
C THR A 472 13.19 -22.00 -6.41
N ILE A 473 12.14 -21.34 -6.91
CA ILE A 473 11.97 -21.04 -8.34
C ILE A 473 11.68 -19.56 -8.47
N ALA A 474 12.45 -18.90 -9.33
CA ALA A 474 12.20 -17.53 -9.75
C ALA A 474 11.65 -17.53 -11.19
N ILE A 475 10.67 -16.69 -11.43
CA ILE A 475 9.94 -16.63 -12.71
C ILE A 475 9.79 -15.17 -13.12
N LYS A 476 10.06 -14.89 -14.39
CA LYS A 476 9.72 -13.63 -15.07
C LYS A 476 8.85 -13.94 -16.28
N ILE A 477 7.65 -13.37 -16.34
CA ILE A 477 6.66 -13.60 -17.41
C ILE A 477 6.36 -12.26 -18.07
N ARG A 478 6.39 -12.22 -19.40
CA ARG A 478 5.88 -11.10 -20.19
C ARG A 478 4.36 -11.16 -20.21
N GLY A 479 3.74 -10.12 -19.69
CA GLY A 479 2.30 -9.95 -19.61
C GLY A 479 1.73 -9.57 -20.97
N THR A 480 1.11 -10.53 -21.65
CA THR A 480 -0.07 -10.25 -22.46
C THR A 480 -1.29 -10.46 -21.55
N ASN A 481 -2.35 -9.65 -21.69
CA ASN A 481 -3.49 -9.60 -20.76
C ASN A 481 -4.13 -10.97 -20.39
N ALA A 482 -3.97 -12.01 -21.22
CA ALA A 482 -4.47 -13.36 -20.95
C ALA A 482 -3.52 -14.25 -20.11
N LEU A 483 -2.20 -14.06 -20.24
CA LEU A 483 -1.18 -14.90 -19.63
C LEU A 483 -0.88 -14.50 -18.18
N ALA A 484 -0.72 -13.20 -17.91
CA ALA A 484 -0.37 -12.71 -16.59
C ALA A 484 -1.47 -13.00 -15.54
N GLY A 485 -2.75 -12.77 -15.89
CA GLY A 485 -3.87 -12.99 -14.98
C GLY A 485 -4.15 -14.47 -14.66
N THR A 486 -3.82 -15.40 -15.57
CA THR A 486 -3.97 -16.84 -15.34
C THR A 486 -2.73 -17.44 -14.64
N ALA A 487 -1.54 -16.90 -14.90
CA ALA A 487 -0.28 -17.38 -14.34
C ALA A 487 -0.09 -17.03 -12.87
N GLU A 488 -0.63 -15.90 -12.41
CA GLU A 488 -0.43 -15.38 -11.06
C GLU A 488 -0.88 -16.31 -9.94
N ASN A 489 -1.67 -17.37 -10.17
CA ASN A 489 -2.01 -18.33 -9.11
C ASN A 489 -2.01 -19.79 -9.57
N LYS A 490 -1.51 -20.12 -10.76
CA LYS A 490 -1.62 -21.48 -11.33
C LYS A 490 -0.29 -22.08 -11.78
N PHE A 491 0.83 -21.52 -11.34
CA PHE A 491 2.13 -22.12 -11.58
C PHE A 491 2.27 -23.42 -10.78
N ASN A 492 2.67 -24.49 -11.45
CA ASN A 492 2.90 -25.78 -10.82
C ASN A 492 4.04 -26.52 -11.50
N VAL A 493 4.67 -27.41 -10.75
CA VAL A 493 5.80 -28.21 -11.22
C VAL A 493 5.57 -29.68 -10.91
N ILE A 494 6.18 -30.57 -11.67
CA ILE A 494 6.38 -31.96 -11.26
C ILE A 494 7.83 -32.08 -10.81
N GLY A 495 8.03 -32.27 -9.52
CA GLY A 495 9.36 -32.39 -8.90
C GLY A 495 9.62 -33.80 -8.42
N THR A 496 10.84 -34.28 -8.64
CA THR A 496 11.33 -35.56 -8.09
C THR A 496 12.39 -35.30 -7.02
N ARG A 497 12.18 -35.80 -5.80
CA ARG A 497 13.11 -35.60 -4.68
C ARG A 497 14.46 -36.25 -4.98
N ILE A 498 15.54 -35.52 -4.72
CA ILE A 498 16.92 -36.00 -4.85
C ILE A 498 17.43 -36.44 -3.46
N LEU A 499 17.67 -37.75 -3.30
CA LEU A 499 18.17 -38.35 -2.06
C LEU A 499 19.20 -39.45 -2.32
N PRO A 500 20.10 -39.75 -1.36
CA PRO A 500 20.88 -40.99 -1.36
C PRO A 500 19.95 -42.20 -1.33
N VAL A 501 20.19 -43.20 -2.18
CA VAL A 501 19.39 -44.44 -2.21
C VAL A 501 20.25 -45.59 -1.70
N TYR A 502 19.68 -46.46 -0.86
CA TYR A 502 20.40 -47.62 -0.33
C TYR A 502 20.33 -48.79 -1.30
N GLU A 503 21.47 -49.15 -1.90
CA GLU A 503 21.57 -50.26 -2.85
C GLU A 503 22.84 -51.05 -2.59
N ASN A 504 22.78 -52.38 -2.73
CA ASN A 504 23.94 -53.27 -2.60
C ASN A 504 24.73 -53.12 -1.29
N GLY A 505 24.05 -52.76 -0.19
CA GLY A 505 24.68 -52.62 1.12
C GLY A 505 25.37 -51.27 1.39
N ALA A 506 25.20 -50.29 0.51
CA ALA A 506 25.77 -48.95 0.67
C ALA A 506 24.80 -47.85 0.20
N TRP A 507 24.99 -46.63 0.72
CA TRP A 507 24.28 -45.45 0.25
C TRP A 507 24.91 -44.92 -1.04
N SER A 508 24.08 -44.63 -2.05
CA SER A 508 24.50 -43.97 -3.27
C SER A 508 24.78 -42.47 -3.05
N ALA A 509 25.43 -41.83 -4.04
CA ALA A 509 25.34 -40.37 -4.14
C ALA A 509 23.87 -39.93 -4.31
N PRO A 510 23.50 -38.70 -3.90
CA PRO A 510 22.16 -38.18 -4.10
C PRO A 510 21.74 -38.24 -5.56
N ARG A 511 20.57 -38.81 -5.83
CA ARG A 511 19.98 -38.88 -7.18
C ARG A 511 18.45 -38.77 -7.10
N PRO A 512 17.76 -38.40 -8.20
CA PRO A 512 16.31 -38.41 -8.24
C PRO A 512 15.79 -39.81 -7.90
N THR A 513 14.83 -39.91 -6.97
CA THR A 513 14.23 -41.18 -6.55
C THR A 513 12.73 -41.04 -6.38
N THR A 514 12.00 -42.10 -6.74
CA THR A 514 10.57 -42.26 -6.46
C THR A 514 10.32 -43.22 -5.29
N ASP A 515 11.38 -43.79 -4.72
CA ASP A 515 11.30 -44.70 -3.58
C ASP A 515 11.08 -43.93 -2.28
N ILE A 516 10.21 -44.47 -1.43
CA ILE A 516 9.86 -43.93 -0.13
C ILE A 516 10.88 -44.28 0.96
N ALA A 517 11.63 -45.39 0.81
CA ALA A 517 12.58 -45.83 1.83
C ALA A 517 13.74 -44.83 2.05
N PRO A 518 14.38 -44.27 1.01
CA PRO A 518 15.37 -43.18 1.15
C PRO A 518 14.85 -41.97 1.93
N PHE A 519 13.58 -41.62 1.76
CA PHE A 519 12.98 -40.49 2.43
C PHE A 519 12.90 -40.71 3.94
N PHE A 520 12.38 -41.84 4.39
CA PHE A 520 12.33 -42.13 5.83
C PHE A 520 13.71 -42.22 6.46
N ALA A 521 14.71 -42.74 5.74
CA ALA A 521 16.08 -42.78 6.22
C ALA A 521 16.76 -41.39 6.29
N HIS A 522 16.27 -40.42 5.53
CA HIS A 522 16.75 -39.03 5.57
C HIS A 522 16.15 -38.24 6.74
N VAL A 523 14.88 -38.50 7.06
CA VAL A 523 14.11 -37.76 8.07
C VAL A 523 14.37 -38.25 9.50
N LEU A 524 14.78 -39.51 9.66
CA LEU A 524 15.23 -40.10 10.94
C LEU A 524 16.63 -39.66 11.31
#